data_AF-A0A6I4IRN4-F1
#
_entry.id   AF-A0A6I4IRN4-F1
#
_cell.length_a   1.000
_cell.length_b   1.000
_cell.length_c   1.000
_cell.angle_alpha   90.00
_cell.angle_beta   90.00
_cell.angle_gamma   90.00
#
_symmetry.space_group_name_H-M   'P 1'
#
loop_
_entity.id
_entity.type
_entity.pdbx_description
1 polymer ?
#
loop_
_entity_poly.entity_id
_entity_poly.type
_entity_poly.pdbx_seq_one_letter_code
_entity_poly.pdbx_strand_id
1 'polypeptide(L)'
;MTSEEKIDFLKANIEPLFDQIYGNGFRASVYLTDGTYIPCVRFRNPELITQLAIKRFEQEKKGISIFKSSSKNRYKEIVELFVTNGNNLNEYDIDRIEISPFAFSKNILDQIEGETTMSWTGFCVKMKDEKVFAFGSRFLFDFFQMPKGYKSNDIKEIINHSYISKSGEIKKHKVPFLEWPTDYDENAVYRERPFFDCYIKGL
;
A
#
# COMPACT_ATOMS: atom_id res chain seq x y z
N MET A 1 -9.48 9.73 -20.82
CA MET A 1 -8.50 10.74 -20.32
C MET A 1 -7.13 10.51 -20.96
N THR A 2 -6.47 11.56 -21.44
CA THR A 2 -5.10 11.51 -22.00
C THR A 2 -4.05 11.34 -20.90
N SER A 3 -2.80 11.01 -21.27
CA SER A 3 -1.69 10.87 -20.32
C SER A 3 -1.39 12.17 -19.55
N GLU A 4 -1.40 13.32 -20.24
CA GLU A 4 -1.18 14.62 -19.61
C GLU A 4 -2.28 14.96 -18.60
N GLU A 5 -3.55 14.78 -18.98
CA GLU A 5 -4.68 14.98 -18.07
C GLU A 5 -4.58 14.08 -16.82
N LYS A 6 -4.15 12.82 -16.97
CA LYS A 6 -3.93 11.90 -15.84
C LYS A 6 -2.86 12.44 -14.89
N ILE A 7 -1.71 12.85 -15.43
CA ILE A 7 -0.59 13.41 -14.64
C ILE A 7 -1.04 14.67 -13.90
N ASP A 8 -1.72 15.58 -14.60
CA ASP A 8 -2.20 16.84 -14.02
C ASP A 8 -3.19 16.58 -12.89
N PHE A 9 -4.14 15.66 -13.08
CA PHE A 9 -5.07 15.27 -12.02
C PHE A 9 -4.34 14.70 -10.81
N LEU A 10 -3.42 13.76 -11.02
CA LEU A 10 -2.68 13.11 -9.92
C LEU A 10 -1.86 14.13 -9.14
N LYS A 11 -1.12 15.02 -9.82
CA LYS A 11 -0.29 16.05 -9.17
C LYS A 11 -1.12 17.11 -8.46
N ALA A 12 -2.28 17.47 -9.01
CA ALA A 12 -3.14 18.51 -8.42
C ALA A 12 -3.98 18.01 -7.23
N ASN A 13 -4.38 16.73 -7.22
CA ASN A 13 -5.41 16.24 -6.29
C ASN A 13 -4.94 15.15 -5.34
N ILE A 14 -3.81 14.48 -5.62
CA ILE A 14 -3.38 13.31 -4.85
C ILE A 14 -2.04 13.59 -4.16
N GLU A 15 -2.03 13.45 -2.84
CA GLU A 15 -0.81 13.57 -2.04
C GLU A 15 0.14 12.39 -2.34
N PRO A 16 1.38 12.65 -2.79
CA PRO A 16 2.33 11.59 -3.10
C PRO A 16 2.93 10.98 -1.82
N LEU A 17 3.15 9.67 -1.83
CA LEU A 17 4.02 8.99 -0.87
C LEU A 17 5.37 8.69 -1.51
N PHE A 18 6.44 9.23 -0.92
CA PHE A 18 7.78 8.99 -1.40
C PHE A 18 8.31 7.64 -0.89
N ASP A 19 8.83 6.84 -1.83
CA ASP A 19 9.57 5.60 -1.55
C ASP A 19 10.97 5.71 -2.17
N GLN A 20 12.01 5.31 -1.43
CA GLN A 20 13.40 5.44 -1.90
C GLN A 20 13.73 4.53 -3.09
N ILE A 21 13.00 3.42 -3.25
CA ILE A 21 13.21 2.41 -4.28
C ILE A 21 12.36 2.72 -5.50
N TYR A 22 11.12 3.17 -5.29
CA TYR A 22 10.10 3.28 -6.33
C TYR A 22 9.62 4.72 -6.60
N GLY A 23 10.16 5.72 -5.89
CA GLY A 23 9.82 7.13 -6.04
C GLY A 23 8.45 7.50 -5.47
N ASN A 24 7.89 8.59 -5.98
CA ASN A 24 6.55 9.03 -5.59
C ASN A 24 5.48 8.05 -6.07
N GLY A 25 4.61 7.64 -5.15
CA GLY A 25 3.39 6.88 -5.41
C GLY A 25 2.15 7.73 -5.16
N PHE A 26 1.29 7.86 -6.17
CA PHE A 26 0.01 8.56 -6.07
C PHE A 26 -1.11 7.53 -5.97
N ARG A 27 -1.93 7.59 -4.92
CA ARG A 27 -2.91 6.55 -4.58
C ARG A 27 -4.32 7.02 -4.90
N ALA A 28 -4.96 6.36 -5.86
CA ALA A 28 -6.23 6.80 -6.43
C ALA A 28 -7.12 5.61 -6.79
N SER A 29 -8.35 5.92 -7.21
CA SER A 29 -9.28 4.98 -7.82
C SER A 29 -9.39 5.29 -9.31
N VAL A 30 -9.78 4.30 -10.10
CA VAL A 30 -9.95 4.44 -11.54
C VAL A 30 -11.22 3.78 -12.02
N TYR A 31 -11.76 4.32 -13.12
CA TYR A 31 -12.68 3.63 -14.00
C TYR A 31 -11.93 3.25 -15.27
N LEU A 32 -12.07 1.99 -15.67
CA LEU A 32 -11.56 1.50 -16.93
C LEU A 32 -12.50 1.88 -18.08
N THR A 33 -12.02 1.76 -19.31
CA THR A 33 -12.80 2.03 -20.54
C THR A 33 -14.05 1.17 -20.69
N ASP A 34 -14.11 0.01 -20.05
CA ASP A 34 -15.30 -0.86 -19.99
C ASP A 34 -16.26 -0.52 -18.82
N GLY A 35 -15.94 0.51 -18.02
CA GLY A 35 -16.71 0.92 -16.85
C GLY A 35 -16.34 0.19 -15.55
N THR A 36 -15.40 -0.77 -15.58
CA THR A 36 -14.92 -1.46 -14.38
C THR A 36 -14.29 -0.47 -13.40
N TYR A 37 -14.72 -0.51 -12.14
CA TYR A 37 -14.19 0.34 -11.08
C TYR A 37 -13.11 -0.39 -10.29
N ILE A 38 -11.90 0.17 -10.26
CA ILE A 38 -10.78 -0.33 -9.45
C ILE A 38 -10.45 0.72 -8.39
N PRO A 39 -10.76 0.46 -7.11
CA PRO A 39 -10.68 1.50 -6.09
C PRO A 39 -9.27 1.73 -5.54
N CYS A 40 -8.32 0.83 -5.80
CA CYS A 40 -6.98 0.84 -5.23
C CYS A 40 -5.95 0.74 -6.35
N VAL A 41 -5.51 1.88 -6.87
CA VAL A 41 -4.47 1.98 -7.90
C VAL A 41 -3.38 2.94 -7.43
N ARG A 42 -2.14 2.50 -7.51
CA ARG A 42 -0.96 3.30 -7.22
C ARG A 42 -0.25 3.67 -8.51
N PHE A 43 -0.16 4.97 -8.77
CA PHE A 43 0.52 5.50 -9.94
C PHE A 43 1.95 5.86 -9.60
N ARG A 44 2.89 5.47 -10.46
CA ARG A 44 4.33 5.73 -10.30
C ARG A 44 4.98 6.06 -11.63
N ASN A 45 6.11 6.75 -11.57
CA ASN A 45 7.01 6.88 -12.70
C ASN A 45 7.81 5.57 -12.88
N PRO A 46 7.90 4.99 -14.09
CA PRO A 46 8.66 3.76 -14.33
C PRO A 46 10.18 3.90 -14.21
N GLU A 47 10.72 5.12 -14.09
CA GLU A 47 12.16 5.38 -14.14
C GLU A 47 12.95 4.59 -13.08
N LEU A 48 12.59 4.72 -11.80
CA LEU A 48 13.35 4.10 -10.71
C LEU A 48 13.25 2.57 -10.70
N ILE A 49 12.08 2.01 -11.00
CA ILE A 49 11.92 0.54 -11.12
C ILE A 49 12.74 0.00 -12.30
N THR A 50 12.79 0.74 -13.42
CA THR A 50 13.60 0.36 -14.59
C THR A 50 15.10 0.43 -14.26
N GLN A 51 15.54 1.48 -13.57
CA GLN A 51 16.92 1.60 -13.10
C GLN A 51 17.28 0.47 -12.11
N LEU A 52 16.36 0.09 -11.22
CA LEU A 52 16.55 -1.03 -10.32
C LEU A 52 16.73 -2.34 -11.10
N ALA A 53 15.91 -2.59 -12.13
CA ALA A 53 16.03 -3.77 -12.98
C ALA A 53 17.39 -3.82 -13.68
N ILE A 54 17.83 -2.72 -14.30
CA ILE A 54 19.16 -2.60 -14.92
C ILE A 54 20.27 -2.88 -13.90
N LYS A 55 20.17 -2.28 -12.70
CA LYS A 55 21.13 -2.50 -11.61
C LYS A 55 21.23 -3.97 -11.21
N ARG A 56 20.10 -4.72 -11.18
CA ARG A 56 20.12 -6.16 -10.88
C ARG A 56 20.87 -6.95 -11.95
N PHE A 57 20.68 -6.63 -13.23
CA PHE A 57 21.46 -7.26 -14.30
C PHE A 57 22.96 -6.95 -14.18
N GLU A 58 23.34 -5.71 -13.88
CA GLU A 58 24.75 -5.35 -13.72
C GLU A 58 25.39 -5.99 -12.48
N GLN A 59 24.64 -6.17 -11.39
CA GLN A 59 25.09 -6.92 -10.22
C GLN A 59 25.32 -8.40 -10.55
N GLU A 60 24.42 -9.01 -11.33
CA GLU A 60 24.57 -10.39 -11.79
C GLU A 60 25.82 -10.57 -12.65
N LYS A 61 26.06 -9.66 -13.61
CA LYS A 61 27.29 -9.66 -14.43
C LYS A 61 28.58 -9.63 -13.59
N LYS A 62 28.54 -8.95 -12.45
CA LYS A 62 29.67 -8.81 -11.51
C LYS A 62 29.74 -9.95 -10.47
N GLY A 63 28.81 -10.90 -10.50
CA GLY A 63 28.75 -12.01 -9.55
C GLY A 63 28.22 -11.63 -8.15
N ILE A 64 27.66 -10.43 -7.97
CA ILE A 64 27.16 -9.91 -6.68
C ILE A 64 25.63 -10.15 -6.59
N SER A 65 25.18 -11.33 -7.01
CA SER A 65 23.75 -11.62 -7.11
C SER A 65 23.07 -11.65 -5.74
N ILE A 66 21.86 -11.12 -5.67
CA ILE A 66 20.96 -11.31 -4.50
C ILE A 66 20.21 -12.64 -4.56
N PHE A 67 20.22 -13.32 -5.71
CA PHE A 67 19.55 -14.61 -5.90
C PHE A 67 20.46 -15.73 -5.39
N LYS A 68 19.85 -16.78 -4.82
CA LYS A 68 20.61 -17.92 -4.27
C LYS A 68 21.46 -18.58 -5.36
N SER A 69 22.68 -18.98 -5.00
CA SER A 69 23.68 -19.51 -5.94
C SER A 69 23.23 -20.77 -6.70
N SER A 70 22.24 -21.49 -6.19
CA SER A 70 21.67 -22.72 -6.76
C SER A 70 20.75 -22.50 -7.97
N SER A 71 20.44 -21.26 -8.34
CA SER A 71 19.63 -20.98 -9.53
C SER A 71 20.41 -21.25 -10.82
N LYS A 72 19.81 -22.05 -11.71
CA LYS A 72 20.38 -22.39 -13.02
C LYS A 72 20.30 -21.24 -14.02
N ASN A 73 19.45 -20.22 -13.81
CA ASN A 73 19.30 -19.08 -14.72
C ASN A 73 18.85 -17.81 -13.99
N ARG A 74 19.83 -17.05 -13.47
CA ARG A 74 19.57 -15.83 -12.68
C ARG A 74 19.03 -14.66 -13.50
N TYR A 75 19.38 -14.57 -14.78
CA TYR A 75 18.80 -13.57 -15.69
C TYR A 75 17.30 -13.79 -15.85
N LYS A 76 16.87 -15.05 -16.01
CA LYS A 76 15.44 -15.39 -16.07
C LYS A 76 14.73 -14.98 -14.78
N GLU A 77 15.30 -15.25 -13.60
CA GLU A 77 14.70 -14.84 -12.32
C GLU A 77 14.58 -13.32 -12.18
N ILE A 78 15.57 -12.56 -12.65
CA ILE A 78 15.48 -11.10 -12.72
C ILE A 78 14.32 -10.68 -13.63
N VAL A 79 14.23 -11.25 -14.84
CA VAL A 79 13.13 -10.93 -15.77
C VAL A 79 11.77 -11.27 -15.16
N GLU A 80 11.60 -12.47 -14.60
CA GLU A 80 10.36 -12.89 -13.94
C GLU A 80 9.98 -11.93 -12.80
N LEU A 81 10.94 -11.53 -11.97
CA LEU A 81 10.72 -10.58 -10.87
C LEU A 81 10.15 -9.23 -11.34
N PHE A 82 10.55 -8.71 -12.50
CA PHE A 82 10.09 -7.40 -12.98
C PHE A 82 8.92 -7.46 -13.96
N VAL A 83 8.68 -8.59 -14.63
CA VAL A 83 7.63 -8.73 -15.65
C VAL A 83 6.37 -9.39 -15.09
N THR A 84 6.52 -10.33 -14.15
CA THR A 84 5.39 -11.16 -13.66
C THR A 84 4.99 -10.85 -12.22
N ASN A 85 5.76 -10.05 -11.51
CA ASN A 85 5.46 -9.70 -10.13
C ASN A 85 4.51 -8.51 -10.04
N GLY A 86 3.61 -8.58 -9.05
CA GLY A 86 2.64 -7.52 -8.76
C GLY A 86 1.41 -7.52 -9.68
N ASN A 87 0.38 -6.81 -9.22
CA ASN A 87 -0.80 -6.56 -10.04
C ASN A 87 -0.57 -5.26 -10.81
N ASN A 88 -0.63 -5.30 -12.13
CA ASN A 88 -0.37 -4.14 -12.98
C ASN A 88 -1.60 -3.78 -13.80
N LEU A 89 -1.82 -2.48 -13.98
CA LEU A 89 -2.87 -1.93 -14.83
C LEU A 89 -2.24 -1.09 -15.93
N ASN A 90 -2.68 -1.28 -17.17
CA ASN A 90 -2.19 -0.47 -18.27
C ASN A 90 -2.82 0.92 -18.24
N GLU A 91 -2.02 1.94 -18.50
CA GLU A 91 -2.50 3.32 -18.54
C GLU A 91 -3.58 3.54 -19.60
N TYR A 92 -3.46 2.91 -20.77
CA TYR A 92 -4.39 3.09 -21.89
C TYR A 92 -5.78 2.51 -21.61
N ASP A 93 -5.93 1.64 -20.62
CA ASP A 93 -7.22 1.08 -20.19
C ASP A 93 -7.98 2.02 -19.25
N ILE A 94 -7.34 3.10 -18.77
CA ILE A 94 -7.94 4.04 -17.79
C ILE A 94 -8.72 5.13 -18.52
N ASP A 95 -10.03 5.17 -18.24
CA ASP A 95 -10.94 6.20 -18.70
C ASP A 95 -10.91 7.44 -17.79
N ARG A 96 -11.04 7.23 -16.48
CA ARG A 96 -11.13 8.30 -15.46
C ARG A 96 -10.39 7.93 -14.17
N ILE A 97 -9.84 8.94 -13.49
CA ILE A 97 -9.21 8.83 -12.17
C ILE A 97 -10.03 9.62 -11.13
N GLU A 98 -10.15 9.08 -9.92
CA GLU A 98 -10.81 9.70 -8.77
C GLU A 98 -9.98 9.51 -7.48
N ILE A 99 -10.26 10.32 -6.45
CA ILE A 99 -9.63 10.16 -5.13
C ILE A 99 -10.08 8.83 -4.52
N SER A 100 -9.12 8.02 -4.04
CA SER A 100 -9.46 6.73 -3.43
C SER A 100 -10.08 6.90 -2.05
N PRO A 101 -11.21 6.23 -1.74
CA PRO A 101 -11.78 6.23 -0.40
C PRO A 101 -10.97 5.38 0.60
N PHE A 102 -10.01 4.60 0.12
CA PHE A 102 -9.21 3.64 0.89
C PHE A 102 -7.78 4.11 1.14
N ALA A 103 -7.36 5.24 0.57
CA ALA A 103 -6.03 5.81 0.78
C ALA A 103 -6.05 6.74 2.00
N PHE A 104 -5.30 6.39 3.05
CA PHE A 104 -5.08 7.28 4.19
C PHE A 104 -4.19 8.45 3.78
N SER A 105 -4.45 9.64 4.28
CA SER A 105 -3.55 10.78 4.03
C SER A 105 -2.17 10.51 4.64
N LYS A 106 -1.14 11.17 4.11
CA LYS A 106 0.23 11.01 4.63
C LYS A 106 0.31 11.34 6.11
N ASN A 107 -0.38 12.40 6.54
CA ASN A 107 -0.46 12.77 7.95
C ASN A 107 -1.00 11.62 8.83
N ILE A 108 -2.04 10.91 8.39
CA ILE A 108 -2.55 9.75 9.15
C ILE A 108 -1.56 8.59 9.13
N LEU A 109 -0.93 8.32 7.99
CA LEU A 109 0.08 7.26 7.88
C LEU A 109 1.31 7.53 8.76
N ASP A 110 1.76 8.77 8.82
CA ASP A 110 2.91 9.20 9.64
C ASP A 110 2.65 9.03 11.15
N GLN A 111 1.39 8.93 11.58
CA GLN A 111 1.03 8.62 12.97
C GLN A 111 1.16 7.14 13.31
N ILE A 112 1.21 6.24 12.32
CA ILE A 112 1.29 4.80 12.57
C ILE A 112 2.71 4.45 13.01
N GLU A 113 2.84 3.99 14.24
CA GLU A 113 4.10 3.49 14.77
C GLU A 113 4.41 2.07 14.26
N GLY A 114 5.68 1.70 14.31
CA GLY A 114 6.18 0.42 13.79
C GLY A 114 5.58 -0.82 14.46
N GLU A 115 6.10 -1.97 14.05
CA GLU A 115 5.59 -3.30 14.37
C GLU A 115 5.23 -3.51 15.85
N THR A 116 4.07 -4.10 16.08
CA THR A 116 3.66 -4.63 17.38
C THR A 116 4.25 -6.01 17.67
N THR A 117 4.42 -6.81 16.61
CA THR A 117 5.13 -8.09 16.61
C THR A 117 5.65 -8.35 15.19
N MET A 118 6.50 -9.35 15.02
CA MET A 118 7.13 -9.67 13.74
C MET A 118 6.09 -9.77 12.63
N SER A 119 6.24 -8.92 11.62
CA SER A 119 5.33 -8.85 10.46
C SER A 119 3.90 -8.41 10.74
N TRP A 120 3.67 -7.73 11.86
CA TRP A 120 2.34 -7.23 12.23
C TRP A 120 2.39 -5.88 12.93
N THR A 121 1.64 -4.93 12.38
CA THR A 121 1.37 -3.63 13.01
C THR A 121 -0.11 -3.53 13.36
N GLY A 122 -0.44 -3.69 14.65
CA GLY A 122 -1.80 -3.52 15.17
C GLY A 122 -2.02 -2.13 15.78
N PHE A 123 -3.09 -1.47 15.37
CA PHE A 123 -3.48 -0.15 15.86
C PHE A 123 -4.99 0.03 15.79
N CYS A 124 -5.53 0.93 16.61
CA CYS A 124 -6.92 1.34 16.49
C CYS A 124 -7.00 2.70 15.79
N VAL A 125 -8.08 2.90 15.04
CA VAL A 125 -8.37 4.16 14.35
C VAL A 125 -9.58 4.78 15.00
N LYS A 126 -9.44 6.00 15.50
CA LYS A 126 -10.57 6.80 16.00
C LYS A 126 -11.08 7.70 14.88
N MET A 127 -12.39 7.66 14.67
CA MET A 127 -13.08 8.47 13.69
C MET A 127 -13.52 9.81 14.31
N LYS A 128 -13.91 10.77 13.45
CA LYS A 128 -14.40 12.09 13.88
C LYS A 128 -15.68 12.06 14.72
N ASP A 129 -16.47 10.99 14.62
CA ASP A 129 -17.65 10.73 15.46
C ASP A 129 -17.29 9.97 16.76
N GLU A 130 -16.02 9.92 17.11
CA GLU A 130 -15.43 9.24 18.27
C GLU A 130 -15.53 7.71 18.26
N LYS A 131 -16.11 7.07 17.23
CA LYS A 131 -16.08 5.61 17.10
C LYS A 131 -14.67 5.12 16.82
N VAL A 132 -14.35 3.95 17.36
CA VAL A 132 -13.04 3.34 17.25
C VAL A 132 -13.14 1.98 16.57
N PHE A 133 -12.23 1.72 15.65
CA PHE A 133 -12.15 0.48 14.90
C PHE A 133 -10.74 -0.10 14.97
N ALA A 134 -10.63 -1.42 15.05
CA ALA A 134 -9.34 -2.10 15.01
C ALA A 134 -8.83 -2.18 13.58
N PHE A 135 -7.56 -1.85 13.37
CA PHE A 135 -6.86 -1.94 12.10
C PHE A 135 -5.56 -2.72 12.27
N GLY A 136 -5.07 -3.29 11.17
CA GLY A 136 -3.75 -3.88 11.17
C GLY A 136 -3.23 -4.16 9.79
N SER A 137 -1.90 -4.23 9.68
CA SER A 137 -1.21 -4.44 8.41
C SER A 137 0.02 -5.31 8.53
N ARG A 138 0.29 -6.10 7.48
CA ARG A 138 1.55 -6.82 7.23
C ARG A 138 2.47 -6.02 6.30
N PHE A 139 2.65 -4.73 6.57
CA PHE A 139 3.49 -3.77 5.82
C PHE A 139 2.95 -3.23 4.50
N LEU A 140 1.69 -3.50 4.15
CA LEU A 140 1.04 -2.84 3.03
C LEU A 140 0.24 -1.65 3.55
N PHE A 141 0.77 -0.44 3.35
CA PHE A 141 0.22 0.81 3.89
C PHE A 141 -0.40 1.73 2.82
N ASP A 142 -0.46 1.30 1.56
CA ASP A 142 -1.02 2.12 0.48
C ASP A 142 -2.54 2.31 0.64
N PHE A 143 -3.27 1.21 0.89
CA PHE A 143 -4.73 1.21 0.97
C PHE A 143 -5.23 0.33 2.12
N PHE A 144 -6.29 0.76 2.78
CA PHE A 144 -6.94 0.04 3.88
C PHE A 144 -8.42 -0.20 3.60
N GLN A 145 -8.96 -1.30 4.13
CA GLN A 145 -10.39 -1.51 4.24
C GLN A 145 -10.98 -0.42 5.13
N MET A 146 -12.23 -0.03 4.87
CA MET A 146 -12.93 0.95 5.71
C MET A 146 -14.18 0.33 6.31
N PRO A 147 -14.52 0.69 7.57
CA PRO A 147 -15.82 0.38 8.13
C PRO A 147 -16.95 0.90 7.27
N LYS A 148 -18.07 0.17 7.24
CA LYS A 148 -19.22 0.53 6.40
C LYS A 148 -19.70 1.94 6.75
N GLY A 149 -19.76 2.81 5.74
CA GLY A 149 -20.18 4.20 5.89
C GLY A 149 -19.07 5.20 6.24
N TYR A 150 -17.83 4.73 6.41
CA TYR A 150 -16.67 5.59 6.68
C TYR A 150 -15.76 5.71 5.46
N LYS A 151 -15.11 6.86 5.35
CA LYS A 151 -14.07 7.18 4.37
C LYS A 151 -12.75 7.47 5.09
N SER A 152 -11.62 7.38 4.38
CA SER A 152 -10.31 7.70 4.95
C SER A 152 -10.23 9.12 5.54
N ASN A 153 -10.96 10.09 4.98
CA ASN A 153 -11.02 11.46 5.50
C ASN A 153 -11.85 11.61 6.79
N ASP A 154 -12.52 10.56 7.27
CA ASP A 154 -13.26 10.57 8.55
C ASP A 154 -12.36 10.20 9.73
N ILE A 155 -11.11 9.81 9.46
CA ILE A 155 -10.13 9.48 10.49
C ILE A 155 -9.75 10.75 11.25
N LYS A 156 -9.76 10.64 12.59
CA LYS A 156 -9.36 11.69 13.52
C LYS A 156 -7.93 11.46 14.04
N GLU A 157 -7.64 10.26 14.53
CA GLU A 157 -6.34 9.91 15.11
C GLU A 157 -6.06 8.40 15.07
N ILE A 158 -4.77 8.05 15.11
CA ILE A 158 -4.28 6.69 15.29
C ILE A 158 -3.96 6.43 16.76
N ILE A 159 -4.45 5.30 17.29
CA ILE A 159 -4.10 4.79 18.61
C ILE A 159 -3.13 3.62 18.42
N ASN A 160 -1.84 3.92 18.45
CA ASN A 160 -0.79 2.94 18.19
C ASN A 160 -0.79 1.78 19.17
N HIS A 161 -0.28 0.64 18.69
CA HIS A 161 -0.07 -0.58 19.47
C HIS A 161 -1.30 -0.97 20.29
N SER A 162 -2.47 -0.92 19.67
CA SER A 162 -3.74 -1.21 20.33
C SER A 162 -4.64 -2.10 19.50
N TYR A 163 -5.58 -2.75 20.19
CA TYR A 163 -6.61 -3.61 19.61
C TYR A 163 -7.93 -3.42 20.37
N ILE A 164 -9.02 -3.91 19.79
CA ILE A 164 -10.32 -3.99 20.46
C ILE A 164 -10.48 -5.42 20.97
N SER A 165 -10.69 -5.59 22.27
CA SER A 165 -10.95 -6.90 22.88
C SER A 165 -12.30 -7.47 22.43
N LYS A 166 -12.52 -8.78 22.66
CA LYS A 166 -13.84 -9.41 22.50
C LYS A 166 -14.96 -8.75 23.32
N SER A 167 -14.64 -8.02 24.39
CA SER A 167 -15.59 -7.24 25.18
C SER A 167 -15.88 -5.84 24.61
N GLY A 168 -15.18 -5.42 23.54
CA GLY A 168 -15.30 -4.10 22.93
C GLY A 168 -14.41 -3.03 23.56
N GLU A 169 -13.52 -3.38 24.48
CA GLU A 169 -12.61 -2.45 25.15
C GLU A 169 -11.33 -2.25 24.33
N ILE A 170 -10.84 -1.02 24.26
CA ILE A 170 -9.55 -0.73 23.66
C ILE A 170 -8.45 -1.16 24.64
N LYS A 171 -7.56 -2.03 24.19
CA LYS A 171 -6.42 -2.52 24.96
C LYS A 171 -5.12 -2.27 24.20
N LYS A 172 -4.02 -2.17 24.94
CA LYS A 172 -2.68 -2.02 24.37
C LYS A 172 -2.03 -3.38 24.18
N HIS A 173 -1.34 -3.56 23.07
CA HIS A 173 -0.40 -4.66 22.90
C HIS A 173 0.79 -4.46 23.83
N LYS A 174 1.30 -5.56 24.39
CA LYS A 174 2.61 -5.57 25.04
C LYS A 174 3.66 -5.68 23.94
N VAL A 175 4.33 -4.60 23.56
CA VAL A 175 5.24 -4.59 22.39
C VAL A 175 6.70 -4.86 22.82
N PRO A 176 7.41 -5.79 22.16
CA PRO A 176 6.90 -6.79 21.23
C PRO A 176 6.14 -7.91 21.97
N PHE A 177 5.09 -8.46 21.35
CA PHE A 177 4.43 -9.66 21.86
C PHE A 177 4.82 -10.88 21.03
N LEU A 178 4.97 -12.04 21.69
CA LEU A 178 5.25 -13.32 21.02
C LEU A 178 3.98 -14.18 20.87
N GLU A 179 2.99 -13.95 21.74
CA GLU A 179 1.71 -14.65 21.74
C GLU A 179 0.59 -13.63 21.65
N TRP A 180 -0.43 -13.95 20.86
CA TRP A 180 -1.61 -13.11 20.71
C TRP A 180 -2.38 -13.01 22.02
N PRO A 181 -2.94 -11.84 22.37
CA PRO A 181 -3.88 -11.74 23.49
C PRO A 181 -5.04 -12.72 23.30
N THR A 182 -5.45 -13.42 24.35
CA THR A 182 -6.51 -14.45 24.29
C THR A 182 -7.88 -13.87 23.94
N ASP A 183 -8.06 -12.57 24.17
CA ASP A 183 -9.23 -11.78 23.85
C ASP A 183 -9.09 -10.91 22.60
N TYR A 184 -8.04 -11.12 21.79
CA TYR A 184 -7.91 -10.55 20.45
C TYR A 184 -8.84 -11.26 19.46
N ASP A 185 -9.48 -10.50 18.58
CA ASP A 185 -10.28 -11.03 17.46
C ASP A 185 -9.73 -10.48 16.13
N GLU A 186 -8.98 -11.31 15.42
CA GLU A 186 -8.40 -10.93 14.12
C GLU A 186 -9.49 -10.65 13.07
N ASN A 187 -10.66 -11.28 13.17
CA ASN A 187 -11.73 -11.10 12.18
C ASN A 187 -12.41 -9.73 12.29
N ALA A 188 -12.27 -9.06 13.43
CA ALA A 188 -12.79 -7.71 13.67
C ALA A 188 -11.83 -6.61 13.17
N VAL A 189 -10.66 -6.98 12.64
CA VAL A 189 -9.60 -6.04 12.23
C VAL A 189 -9.76 -5.67 10.76
N TYR A 190 -9.82 -4.37 10.48
CA TYR A 190 -9.75 -3.85 9.12
C TYR A 190 -8.32 -3.94 8.59
N ARG A 191 -8.17 -4.57 7.44
CA ARG A 191 -6.87 -4.91 6.84
C ARG A 191 -6.50 -4.00 5.69
N GLU A 192 -5.24 -4.06 5.30
CA GLU A 192 -4.77 -3.59 4.00
C GLU A 192 -5.65 -4.12 2.84
N ARG A 193 -5.77 -3.36 1.75
CA ARG A 193 -6.41 -3.81 0.51
C ARG A 193 -5.37 -4.15 -0.55
N PRO A 194 -5.60 -5.20 -1.37
CA PRO A 194 -4.82 -5.40 -2.58
C PRO A 194 -5.03 -4.21 -3.52
N PHE A 195 -3.99 -3.89 -4.28
CA PHE A 195 -3.99 -2.78 -5.22
C PHE A 195 -3.25 -3.17 -6.50
N PHE A 196 -3.41 -2.32 -7.52
CA PHE A 196 -2.69 -2.39 -8.79
C PHE A 196 -1.69 -1.25 -8.88
N ASP A 197 -0.53 -1.50 -9.47
CA ASP A 197 0.39 -0.47 -9.91
C ASP A 197 0.04 -0.06 -11.36
N CYS A 198 0.14 1.23 -11.65
CA CYS A 198 0.05 1.78 -13.00
C CYS A 198 1.24 2.73 -13.24
N TYR A 199 2.01 2.46 -14.28
CA TYR A 199 3.21 3.24 -14.58
C TYR A 199 2.95 4.27 -15.66
N ILE A 200 3.16 5.55 -15.35
CA ILE A 200 2.99 6.67 -16.28
C ILE A 200 4.31 7.43 -16.36
N LYS A 201 4.86 7.56 -17.57
CA LYS A 201 6.12 8.29 -17.80
C LYS A 201 5.88 9.80 -17.63
N GLY A 202 6.74 10.46 -16.85
CA GLY A 202 6.65 11.92 -16.60
C GLY A 202 5.80 12.31 -15.40
N LEU A 203 5.22 11.33 -14.71
CA LEU A 203 4.65 11.50 -13.37
C LEU A 203 5.75 11.86 -12.37
#